data_AF-A0A1W1U9N8-F1
#
_entry.id   AF-A0A1W1U9N8-F1
#
_cell.length_a   1.000
_cell.length_b   1.000
_cell.length_c   1.000
_cell.angle_alpha   90.00
_cell.angle_beta   90.00
_cell.angle_gamma   90.00
#
_symmetry.space_group_name_H-M   'P 1'
#
loop_
_entity.id
_entity.type
_entity.pdbx_description
1 polymer ?
#
loop_
_entity_poly.entity_id
_entity_poly.type
_entity_poly.pdbx_seq_one_letter_code
_entity_poly.pdbx_strand_id
1 'polypeptide(L)'
;MATYFYGVVPDHRSETPLEDRIICLSAKSMLASLVYTNKPEGFTNEDARRILGDDHFDLEDFEGTKAFSGDDEYYQYPQLVMLNDLPRALSDLGEINSGRVDSWLEIPVSKEQEMLDIADRHDFKLIRDDALALAVDLFTDERNRFDRERFRNTVELLQQHLS
;
A
#
# COMPACT_ATOMS: atom_id res chain seq x y z
N MET A 1 7.37 16.61 -3.59
CA MET A 1 6.96 16.25 -2.21
C MET A 1 6.33 14.86 -2.27
N ALA A 2 6.82 13.91 -1.47
CA ALA A 2 6.26 12.56 -1.43
C ALA A 2 4.82 12.60 -0.89
N THR A 3 3.89 11.92 -1.56
CA THR A 3 2.50 11.78 -1.12
C THR A 3 2.32 10.42 -0.47
N TYR A 4 1.73 10.40 0.72
CA TYR A 4 1.38 9.19 1.45
C TYR A 4 -0.13 9.11 1.64
N PHE A 5 -0.62 7.88 1.62
CA PHE A 5 -2.01 7.54 1.91
C PHE A 5 -2.06 6.81 3.24
N TYR A 6 -3.07 7.11 4.05
CA TYR A 6 -3.31 6.39 5.28
C TYR A 6 -4.80 6.14 5.50
N GLY A 7 -5.14 5.15 6.32
CA GLY A 7 -6.52 4.90 6.73
C GLY A 7 -6.60 3.88 7.85
N VAL A 8 -7.77 3.79 8.46
CA VAL A 8 -8.03 2.92 9.62
C VAL A 8 -8.48 1.53 9.17
N VAL A 9 -7.87 0.49 9.74
CA VAL A 9 -8.19 -0.93 9.52
C VAL A 9 -8.35 -1.67 10.86
N PRO A 10 -9.12 -2.77 10.91
CA PRO A 10 -9.22 -3.60 12.11
C PRO A 10 -7.86 -4.16 12.54
N ASP A 11 -7.64 -4.37 13.83
CA ASP A 11 -6.48 -5.14 14.30
C ASP A 11 -6.75 -6.65 14.14
N HIS A 12 -5.93 -7.29 13.30
CA HIS A 12 -6.04 -8.72 12.98
C HIS A 12 -5.08 -9.60 13.80
N ARG A 13 -4.26 -8.99 14.68
CA ARG A 13 -3.13 -9.66 15.35
C ARG A 13 -3.46 -10.25 16.71
N SER A 14 -4.68 -10.13 17.22
CA SER A 14 -4.98 -10.56 18.59
C SER A 14 -6.33 -11.24 18.77
N GLU A 15 -6.31 -12.28 19.62
CA GLU A 15 -7.50 -12.94 20.18
C GLU A 15 -8.30 -12.03 21.14
N THR A 16 -7.75 -10.86 21.48
CA THR A 16 -8.37 -9.82 22.31
C THR A 16 -8.63 -8.59 21.44
N PRO A 17 -9.67 -7.76 21.64
CA PRO A 17 -9.86 -6.57 20.84
C PRO A 17 -8.75 -5.56 21.17
N LEU A 18 -7.72 -5.51 20.34
CA LEU A 18 -6.82 -4.37 20.30
C LEU A 18 -7.52 -3.26 19.52
N GLU A 19 -7.10 -2.02 19.82
CA GLU A 19 -7.58 -0.84 19.11
C GLU A 19 -7.34 -0.96 17.59
N ASP A 20 -8.23 -0.38 16.79
CA ASP A 20 -8.02 -0.27 15.34
C ASP A 20 -6.64 0.34 15.03
N ARG A 21 -6.10 -0.02 13.86
CA ARG A 21 -4.78 0.40 13.41
C ARG A 21 -4.89 1.33 12.22
N ILE A 22 -3.90 2.19 12.04
CA ILE A 22 -3.71 2.97 10.83
C ILE A 22 -2.65 2.26 9.99
N ILE A 23 -2.98 1.97 8.74
CA ILE A 23 -1.99 1.67 7.70
C ILE A 23 -1.58 2.99 7.07
N CYS A 24 -0.28 3.24 6.94
CA CYS A 24 0.26 4.39 6.21
C CYS A 24 1.32 3.94 5.19
N LEU A 25 1.17 4.40 3.94
CA LEU A 25 1.98 4.01 2.79
C LEU A 25 2.29 5.17 1.85
N SER A 26 3.42 5.12 1.16
CA SER A 26 3.66 6.02 0.03
C SER A 26 2.68 5.73 -1.10
N ALA A 27 2.40 6.69 -1.98
CA ALA A 27 1.54 6.46 -3.15
C ALA A 27 2.02 5.29 -4.02
N LYS A 28 3.35 5.10 -4.13
CA LYS A 28 3.97 4.01 -4.89
C LYS A 28 3.67 2.66 -4.24
N SER A 29 3.92 2.54 -2.95
CA SER A 29 3.63 1.31 -2.19
C SER A 29 2.13 1.02 -2.14
N MET A 30 1.29 2.05 -2.02
CA MET A 30 -0.17 1.91 -2.04
C MET A 30 -0.67 1.38 -3.39
N LEU A 31 -0.11 1.86 -4.51
CA LEU A 31 -0.41 1.37 -5.84
C LEU A 31 -0.02 -0.10 -6.01
N ALA A 32 1.18 -0.46 -5.57
CA ALA A 32 1.64 -1.84 -5.58
C ALA A 32 0.67 -2.74 -4.78
N SER A 33 0.42 -2.42 -3.50
CA SER A 33 -0.50 -3.19 -2.66
C SER A 33 -1.88 -3.36 -3.29
N LEU A 34 -2.42 -2.30 -3.89
CA LEU A 34 -3.71 -2.35 -4.59
C LEU A 34 -3.69 -3.34 -5.76
N VAL A 35 -2.64 -3.34 -6.61
CA VAL A 35 -2.51 -4.27 -7.73
C VAL A 35 -2.47 -5.72 -7.25
N TYR A 36 -1.71 -6.02 -6.20
CA TYR A 36 -1.60 -7.39 -5.71
C TYR A 36 -2.90 -7.92 -5.09
N THR A 37 -3.60 -7.08 -4.33
CA THR A 37 -4.79 -7.46 -3.55
C THR A 37 -6.09 -7.39 -4.35
N ASN A 38 -6.18 -6.49 -5.34
CA ASN A 38 -7.41 -6.15 -6.05
C ASN A 38 -7.36 -6.38 -7.57
N LYS A 39 -6.35 -7.09 -8.08
CA LYS A 39 -6.30 -7.45 -9.52
C LYS A 39 -7.63 -8.09 -9.98
N PRO A 40 -8.22 -7.63 -11.09
CA PRO A 40 -9.42 -8.25 -11.64
C PRO A 40 -9.14 -9.63 -12.24
N GLU A 41 -10.19 -10.39 -12.53
CA GLU A 41 -10.05 -11.67 -13.24
C GLU A 41 -9.42 -11.46 -14.64
N GLY A 42 -8.50 -12.37 -15.02
CA GLY A 42 -7.78 -12.30 -16.29
C GLY A 42 -6.66 -11.25 -16.34
N PHE A 43 -6.30 -10.65 -15.20
CA PHE A 43 -5.19 -9.69 -15.12
C PHE A 43 -3.84 -10.37 -15.41
N THR A 44 -3.07 -9.79 -16.33
CA THR A 44 -1.82 -10.39 -16.83
C THR A 44 -0.58 -9.70 -16.28
N ASN A 45 0.57 -10.35 -16.43
CA ASN A 45 1.88 -9.77 -16.10
C ASN A 45 2.13 -8.46 -16.87
N GLU A 46 1.68 -8.35 -18.12
CA GLU A 46 1.78 -7.11 -18.91
C GLU A 46 0.90 -5.99 -18.36
N ASP A 47 -0.30 -6.30 -17.86
CA ASP A 47 -1.15 -5.30 -17.21
C ASP A 47 -0.50 -4.78 -15.93
N ALA A 48 0.04 -5.68 -15.10
CA ALA A 48 0.74 -5.33 -13.88
C ALA A 48 2.00 -4.48 -14.16
N ARG A 49 2.80 -4.86 -15.17
CA ARG A 49 3.98 -4.12 -15.62
C ARG A 49 3.65 -2.70 -16.08
N ARG A 50 2.58 -2.51 -16.84
CA ARG A 50 2.15 -1.16 -17.27
C ARG A 50 1.78 -0.25 -16.12
N ILE A 51 1.26 -0.82 -15.02
CA ILE A 51 0.83 -0.05 -13.85
C ILE A 51 2.01 0.22 -12.91
N LEU A 52 2.78 -0.81 -12.58
CA LEU A 52 3.84 -0.75 -11.57
C LEU A 52 5.18 -0.27 -12.15
N GLY A 53 5.38 -0.41 -13.46
CA GLY A 53 6.63 -0.09 -14.15
C GLY A 53 7.62 -1.26 -14.17
N ASP A 54 8.64 -1.10 -15.02
CA ASP A 54 9.61 -2.16 -15.34
C ASP A 54 10.47 -2.59 -14.14
N ASP A 55 10.74 -1.69 -13.19
CA ASP A 55 11.53 -1.97 -11.98
C ASP A 55 10.90 -3.02 -11.05
N HIS A 56 9.65 -3.40 -11.29
CA HIS A 56 8.93 -4.41 -10.52
C HIS A 56 9.03 -5.82 -11.11
N PHE A 57 9.62 -5.99 -12.29
CA PHE A 57 9.66 -7.27 -13.00
C PHE A 57 11.08 -7.64 -13.38
N ASP A 58 11.44 -8.91 -13.17
CA ASP A 58 12.63 -9.47 -13.82
C ASP A 58 12.32 -9.68 -15.31
N LEU A 59 12.88 -8.80 -16.15
CA LEU A 59 12.63 -8.80 -17.59
C LEU A 59 13.24 -10.02 -18.29
N GLU A 60 14.18 -10.73 -17.67
CA GLU A 60 14.82 -11.90 -18.26
C GLU A 60 13.88 -13.12 -18.31
N ASP A 61 12.94 -13.21 -17.36
CA ASP A 61 11.97 -14.31 -17.24
C ASP A 61 10.50 -13.88 -17.47
N PHE A 62 10.29 -12.67 -18.00
CA PHE A 62 8.95 -12.08 -18.16
C PHE A 62 8.16 -12.67 -19.34
N GLU A 63 7.11 -13.42 -19.03
CA GLU A 63 6.07 -13.80 -20.00
C GLU A 63 4.79 -12.97 -19.77
N GLY A 64 4.61 -11.92 -20.57
CA GLY A 64 3.54 -10.93 -20.38
C GLY A 64 2.11 -11.44 -20.53
N THR A 65 1.90 -12.59 -21.19
CA THR A 65 0.57 -13.20 -21.37
C THR A 65 0.17 -14.14 -20.23
N LYS A 66 1.09 -14.47 -19.31
CA LYS A 66 0.75 -15.27 -18.13
C LYS A 66 -0.15 -14.46 -17.19
N ALA A 67 -1.04 -15.18 -16.51
CA ALA A 67 -1.84 -14.61 -15.45
C ALA A 67 -0.92 -14.09 -14.34
N PHE A 68 -1.20 -12.89 -13.85
CA PHE A 68 -0.43 -12.30 -12.76
C PHE A 68 -0.74 -13.03 -11.46
N SER A 69 0.17 -13.91 -11.03
CA SER A 69 0.12 -14.56 -9.72
C SER A 69 0.82 -13.68 -8.70
N GLY A 70 0.03 -13.04 -7.82
CA GLY A 70 0.55 -12.36 -6.64
C GLY A 70 0.99 -13.32 -5.53
N ASP A 71 1.11 -14.62 -5.86
CA ASP A 71 1.41 -15.72 -4.94
C ASP A 71 2.92 -15.96 -4.81
N ASP A 72 3.75 -15.35 -5.67
CA ASP A 72 5.19 -15.28 -5.46
C ASP A 72 5.46 -14.26 -4.35
N GLU A 73 5.78 -14.82 -3.18
CA GLU A 73 5.98 -14.24 -1.85
C GLU A 73 6.70 -12.87 -1.81
N TYR A 74 5.96 -11.76 -1.58
CA TYR A 74 6.56 -10.44 -1.30
C TYR A 74 5.80 -9.57 -0.29
N TYR A 75 4.95 -10.15 0.55
CA TYR A 75 4.37 -9.41 1.68
C TYR A 75 5.31 -9.46 2.88
N GLN A 76 6.09 -8.42 3.09
CA GLN A 76 6.75 -8.26 4.38
C GLN A 76 5.74 -7.75 5.40
N TYR A 77 5.73 -8.41 6.57
CA TYR A 77 4.74 -8.20 7.61
C TYR A 77 4.68 -6.73 8.04
N PRO A 78 3.48 -6.22 8.41
CA PRO A 78 3.39 -4.88 8.96
C PRO A 78 4.30 -4.69 10.17
N GLN A 79 5.02 -3.57 10.18
CA GLN A 79 5.84 -3.20 11.33
C GLN A 79 5.13 -2.09 12.10
N LEU A 80 4.96 -2.32 13.41
CA LEU A 80 4.52 -1.27 14.31
C LEU A 80 5.63 -0.23 14.39
N VAL A 81 5.31 1.01 14.07
CA VAL A 81 6.30 2.09 14.02
C VAL A 81 6.15 2.97 15.25
N MET A 82 7.28 3.24 15.90
CA MET A 82 7.34 4.27 16.92
C MET A 82 7.28 5.64 16.23
N LEU A 83 6.44 6.56 16.73
CA LEU A 83 6.15 7.83 16.06
C LEU A 83 7.39 8.71 15.84
N ASN A 84 8.37 8.67 16.74
CA ASN A 84 9.65 9.36 16.57
C ASN A 84 10.46 8.86 15.37
N ASP A 85 10.24 7.62 14.94
CA ASP A 85 10.91 7.00 13.78
C ASP A 85 10.10 7.18 12.49
N LEU A 86 8.89 7.73 12.56
CA LEU A 86 7.99 7.91 11.42
C LEU A 86 8.64 8.66 10.24
N PRO A 87 9.38 9.78 10.43
CA PRO A 87 9.98 10.48 9.30
C PRO A 87 10.97 9.62 8.52
N ARG A 88 11.77 8.81 9.24
CA ARG A 88 12.69 7.87 8.63
C ARG A 88 11.94 6.75 7.93
N ALA A 89 10.96 6.14 8.61
CA ALA A 89 10.16 5.07 8.04
C ALA A 89 9.39 5.49 6.78
N LEU A 90 8.85 6.71 6.74
CA LEU A 90 8.21 7.29 5.55
C LEU A 90 9.23 7.54 4.43
N SER A 91 10.43 8.04 4.75
CA SER A 91 11.50 8.22 3.77
C SER A 91 11.91 6.88 3.16
N ASP A 92 12.10 5.86 4.00
CA ASP A 92 12.47 4.51 3.58
C ASP A 92 11.41 3.93 2.61
N LEU A 93 10.11 4.16 2.86
CA LEU A 93 9.02 3.80 1.94
C LEU A 93 9.03 4.56 0.59
N GLY A 94 9.60 5.76 0.56
CA GLY A 94 9.74 6.58 -0.65
C GLY A 94 10.92 6.16 -1.53
N GLU A 95 11.93 5.51 -0.95
CA GLU A 95 13.18 5.11 -1.60
C GLU A 95 13.19 3.66 -2.14
N ILE A 96 12.11 2.89 -1.95
CA ILE A 96 12.05 1.48 -2.35
C ILE A 96 12.14 1.35 -3.88
N ASN A 97 13.35 1.01 -4.33
CA ASN A 97 13.74 0.61 -5.68
C ASN A 97 13.89 -0.91 -5.73
N SER A 98 12.78 -1.64 -5.82
CA SER A 98 12.72 -3.04 -6.27
C SER A 98 11.32 -3.56 -6.00
N GLY A 99 10.76 -4.37 -6.90
CA GLY A 99 9.40 -4.94 -6.88
C GLY A 99 8.93 -5.71 -5.64
N ARG A 100 8.94 -5.07 -4.47
CA ARG A 100 8.45 -5.58 -3.19
C ARG A 100 7.66 -4.49 -2.48
N VAL A 101 6.49 -4.82 -1.95
CA VAL A 101 5.81 -3.98 -0.96
C VAL A 101 6.51 -4.24 0.38
N ASP A 102 7.72 -3.71 0.51
CA ASP A 102 8.67 -4.13 1.55
C ASP A 102 8.33 -3.60 2.94
N SER A 103 7.32 -2.75 3.11
CA SER A 103 6.80 -2.37 4.42
C SER A 103 5.52 -1.58 4.25
N TRP A 104 4.61 -1.71 5.21
CA TRP A 104 3.59 -0.70 5.50
C TRP A 104 3.58 -0.43 7.00
N LEU A 105 3.39 0.84 7.35
CA LEU A 105 3.52 1.29 8.73
C LEU A 105 2.20 1.06 9.45
N GLU A 106 2.24 0.32 10.55
CA GLU A 106 1.12 0.26 11.50
C GLU A 106 1.32 1.33 12.57
N ILE A 107 0.31 2.18 12.74
CA ILE A 107 0.26 3.21 13.78
C ILE A 107 -1.01 2.98 14.59
N PRO A 108 -0.96 2.98 15.94
CA PRO A 108 -2.19 2.88 16.74
C PRO A 108 -3.15 4.04 16.45
N VAL A 109 -4.47 3.80 16.38
CA VAL A 109 -5.43 4.88 16.06
C VAL A 109 -5.41 5.98 17.13
N SER A 110 -5.12 5.65 18.39
CA SER A 110 -4.92 6.61 19.49
C SER A 110 -3.78 7.61 19.23
N LYS A 111 -2.97 7.39 18.20
CA LYS A 111 -1.82 8.20 17.80
C LYS A 111 -2.02 8.95 16.48
N GLU A 112 -3.22 8.93 15.89
CA GLU A 112 -3.51 9.61 14.61
C GLU A 112 -3.10 11.09 14.63
N GLN A 113 -3.50 11.84 15.66
CA GLN A 113 -3.17 13.27 15.75
C GLN A 113 -1.66 13.51 15.85
N GLU A 114 -0.94 12.68 16.60
CA GLU A 114 0.52 12.80 16.74
C GLU A 114 1.23 12.51 15.41
N MET A 115 0.74 11.53 14.63
CA MET A 115 1.19 11.26 13.27
C MET A 115 0.99 12.48 12.35
N LEU A 116 -0.20 13.10 12.39
CA LEU A 116 -0.49 14.31 11.60
C LEU A 116 0.43 15.48 11.98
N ASP A 117 0.68 15.69 13.27
CA ASP A 117 1.57 16.74 13.77
C ASP A 117 3.04 16.49 13.38
N ILE A 118 3.47 15.22 13.28
CA ILE A 118 4.80 14.88 12.75
C ILE A 118 4.85 15.16 11.24
N ALA A 119 3.82 14.75 10.49
CA ALA A 119 3.78 14.96 9.06
C ALA A 119 3.83 16.45 8.66
N ASP A 120 3.08 17.31 9.36
CA ASP A 120 3.10 18.76 9.16
C ASP A 120 4.49 19.35 9.42
N ARG A 121 5.14 18.95 10.54
CA ARG A 121 6.51 19.40 10.87
C ARG A 121 7.56 19.01 9.84
N HIS A 122 7.34 17.93 9.10
CA HIS A 122 8.27 17.38 8.12
C HIS A 122 7.84 17.63 6.67
N ASP A 123 6.80 18.44 6.43
CA ASP A 123 6.26 18.75 5.09
C ASP A 123 5.90 17.50 4.28
N PHE A 124 5.28 16.51 4.94
CA PHE A 124 4.73 15.33 4.26
C PHE A 124 3.27 15.56 3.89
N LYS A 125 2.90 15.20 2.66
CA LYS A 125 1.50 15.19 2.24
C LYS A 125 0.85 13.87 2.62
N LEU A 126 -0.01 13.90 3.64
CA LEU A 126 -0.85 12.77 4.02
C LEU A 126 -2.27 12.93 3.44
N ILE A 127 -2.79 11.87 2.84
CA ILE A 127 -4.17 11.77 2.35
C ILE A 127 -4.86 10.63 3.10
N ARG A 128 -5.98 10.91 3.77
CA ARG A 128 -6.78 9.88 4.42
C ARG A 128 -7.72 9.21 3.41
N ASP A 129 -7.67 7.89 3.33
CA ASP A 129 -8.60 7.07 2.57
C ASP A 129 -8.77 5.69 3.25
N ASP A 130 -9.76 5.61 4.14
CA ASP A 130 -10.06 4.39 4.90
C ASP A 130 -10.51 3.24 3.98
N ALA A 131 -11.19 3.55 2.88
CA ALA A 131 -11.66 2.51 1.97
C ALA A 131 -10.54 1.92 1.13
N LEU A 132 -9.56 2.73 0.73
CA LEU A 132 -8.33 2.27 0.12
C LEU A 132 -7.50 1.45 1.11
N ALA A 133 -7.33 1.93 2.36
CA ALA A 133 -6.61 1.20 3.39
C ALA A 133 -7.22 -0.19 3.67
N LEU A 134 -8.55 -0.28 3.77
CA LEU A 134 -9.26 -1.56 3.88
C LEU A 134 -9.09 -2.45 2.65
N ALA A 135 -9.09 -1.87 1.45
CA ALA A 135 -8.96 -2.66 0.22
C ALA A 135 -7.57 -3.27 0.05
N VAL A 136 -6.52 -2.59 0.54
CA VAL A 136 -5.15 -3.10 0.46
C VAL A 136 -4.76 -3.99 1.63
N ASP A 137 -5.54 -4.01 2.71
CA ASP A 137 -5.27 -4.82 3.90
C ASP A 137 -5.27 -6.34 3.57
N LEU A 138 -4.21 -7.05 3.99
CA LEU A 138 -3.98 -8.45 3.66
C LEU A 138 -4.91 -9.41 4.39
N PHE A 139 -5.45 -8.97 5.52
CA PHE A 139 -6.36 -9.77 6.33
C PHE A 139 -7.82 -9.53 5.97
N THR A 140 -8.07 -8.62 5.03
CA THR A 140 -9.41 -8.20 4.71
C THR A 140 -10.15 -9.22 3.84
N ASP A 141 -11.43 -9.40 4.18
CA ASP A 141 -12.43 -10.21 3.48
C ASP A 141 -12.57 -9.78 2.00
N GLU A 142 -12.86 -10.74 1.12
CA GLU A 142 -13.16 -10.50 -0.31
C GLU A 142 -14.21 -9.41 -0.53
N ARG A 143 -15.09 -9.17 0.45
CA ARG A 143 -16.13 -8.13 0.42
C ARG A 143 -15.62 -6.70 0.33
N ASN A 144 -14.39 -6.42 0.74
CA ASN A 144 -13.80 -5.07 0.61
C ASN A 144 -12.89 -4.94 -0.61
N ARG A 145 -12.75 -6.00 -1.43
CA ARG A 145 -12.05 -5.90 -2.71
C ARG A 145 -12.83 -4.97 -3.64
N PHE A 146 -12.08 -4.16 -4.37
CA PHE A 146 -12.61 -3.26 -5.37
C PHE A 146 -13.08 -4.06 -6.59
N ASP A 147 -14.21 -3.65 -7.13
CA ASP A 147 -14.60 -4.07 -8.47
C ASP A 147 -13.63 -3.50 -9.52
N ARG A 148 -13.78 -3.97 -10.77
CA ARG A 148 -12.90 -3.59 -11.87
C ARG A 148 -12.89 -2.09 -12.17
N GLU A 149 -14.03 -1.42 -12.05
CA GLU A 149 -14.13 0.02 -12.35
C GLU A 149 -13.44 0.83 -11.27
N ARG A 150 -13.72 0.50 -10.00
CA ARG A 150 -13.12 1.15 -8.84
C ARG A 150 -11.61 0.92 -8.77
N PHE A 151 -11.15 -0.30 -9.07
CA PHE A 151 -9.72 -0.61 -9.19
C PHE A 151 -9.04 0.32 -10.18
N ARG A 152 -9.58 0.43 -11.40
CA ARG A 152 -9.01 1.28 -12.46
C ARG A 152 -8.97 2.75 -12.05
N ASN A 153 -10.07 3.29 -11.53
CA ASN A 153 -10.14 4.69 -11.12
C ASN A 153 -9.14 5.00 -9.99
N THR A 154 -8.95 4.05 -9.07
CA THR A 154 -8.00 4.20 -7.95
C THR A 154 -6.55 4.11 -8.43
N VAL A 155 -6.25 3.21 -9.37
CA VAL A 155 -4.94 3.15 -10.03
C VAL A 155 -4.60 4.49 -10.68
N GLU A 156 -5.52 5.04 -11.48
CA GLU A 156 -5.33 6.33 -12.14
C GLU A 156 -5.08 7.46 -11.13
N LEU A 157 -5.81 7.48 -10.01
CA LEU A 157 -5.62 8.44 -8.92
C LEU A 157 -4.22 8.32 -8.31
N LEU A 158 -3.78 7.10 -7.96
CA LEU A 158 -2.48 6.87 -7.32
C LEU A 158 -1.33 7.22 -8.26
N GLN A 159 -1.44 6.92 -9.55
CA GLN A 159 -0.43 7.26 -10.56
C GLN A 159 -0.23 8.77 -10.74
N GLN A 160 -1.27 9.60 -10.52
CA GLN A 160 -1.13 11.07 -10.53
C GLN A 160 -0.20 11.60 -9.44
N HIS A 161 0.11 10.80 -8.42
CA HIS A 161 1.01 11.16 -7.31
C HIS A 161 2.43 10.62 -7.48
N LEU A 162 2.73 9.90 -8.56
CA LEU A 162 4.05 9.32 -8.85
C LEU A 162 4.90 10.15 -9.82
N SER A 163 4.36 11.29 -10.29
CA SER A 163 5.02 12.21 -11.24
C SER A 163 6.08 13.11 -10.60
#